data_AF-M0KBD8-F1
#
_entry.id   AF-M0KBD8-F1
#
_cell.length_a   1.000
_cell.length_b   1.000
_cell.length_c   1.000
_cell.angle_alpha   90.00
_cell.angle_beta   90.00
_cell.angle_gamma   90.00
#
_symmetry.space_group_name_H-M   'P 1'
#
loop_
_entity.id
_entity.type
_entity.pdbx_description
1 polymer ?
#
loop_
_entity_poly.entity_id
_entity_poly.type
_entity_poly.pdbx_seq_one_letter_code
_entity_poly.pdbx_strand_id
1 'polypeptide(L)'
;MPLDVTDNSLAALVDTDDEVEQKRDVEWSQERAEERQAMFEGRDERLVLADAPGKITDELQTVIQPADAVIVLASREKEDMVEDWKLAAKECGLDIFAELTTVLEDDIGAGWLDRQERQGVLRSIERAEFEQRQIDALEDPTRRVVKQLVTDLLKECEAED
;
A
#
# COMPACT_ATOMS: atom_id res chain seq x y z
N MET A 1 -8.58 -11.86 13.63
CA MET A 1 -9.02 -10.47 13.90
C MET A 1 -9.32 -9.82 12.57
N PRO A 2 -10.32 -8.94 12.45
CA PRO A 2 -10.66 -8.33 11.16
C PRO A 2 -9.62 -7.26 10.81
N LEU A 3 -8.91 -7.47 9.70
CA LEU A 3 -8.23 -6.42 8.94
C LEU A 3 -9.31 -5.75 8.09
N ASP A 4 -9.43 -4.43 8.15
CA ASP A 4 -10.31 -3.69 7.25
C ASP A 4 -9.48 -2.91 6.22
N VAL A 5 -9.93 -2.95 4.97
CA VAL A 5 -9.24 -2.33 3.85
C VAL A 5 -10.20 -1.35 3.19
N THR A 6 -9.88 -0.07 3.29
CA THR A 6 -10.75 0.99 2.75
C THR A 6 -10.63 1.13 1.23
N ASP A 7 -9.71 0.42 0.58
CA ASP A 7 -9.62 0.29 -0.87
C ASP A 7 -9.84 -1.15 -1.38
N ASN A 8 -10.69 -1.25 -2.39
CA ASN A 8 -11.01 -2.49 -3.09
C ASN A 8 -9.76 -3.11 -3.75
N SER A 9 -8.77 -2.31 -4.17
CA SER A 9 -7.59 -2.85 -4.86
C SER A 9 -6.71 -3.73 -3.97
N LEU A 10 -6.54 -3.34 -2.71
CA LEU A 10 -5.81 -4.09 -1.69
C LEU A 10 -6.66 -5.24 -1.12
N ALA A 11 -7.98 -5.08 -1.03
CA ALA A 11 -8.87 -6.16 -0.61
C ALA A 11 -8.73 -7.39 -1.52
N ALA A 12 -8.58 -7.19 -2.84
CA ALA A 12 -8.31 -8.27 -3.79
C ALA A 12 -6.97 -9.01 -3.57
N LEU A 13 -6.00 -8.39 -2.88
CA LEU A 13 -4.74 -9.05 -2.53
C LEU A 13 -4.85 -9.89 -1.25
N VAL A 14 -5.85 -9.60 -0.41
CA VAL A 14 -6.07 -10.26 0.89
C VAL A 14 -7.15 -11.33 0.79
N ASP A 15 -8.21 -11.08 0.03
CA ASP A 15 -9.33 -12.00 -0.18
C ASP A 15 -9.42 -12.37 -1.67
N THR A 16 -8.93 -13.57 -2.01
CA THR A 16 -8.83 -14.05 -3.40
C THR A 16 -10.13 -14.66 -3.93
N ASP A 17 -11.12 -14.91 -3.05
CA ASP A 17 -12.32 -15.66 -3.39
C ASP A 17 -13.53 -14.77 -3.74
N ASP A 18 -13.49 -13.48 -3.38
CA ASP A 18 -14.56 -12.52 -3.68
C ASP A 18 -14.29 -11.74 -4.99
N GLU A 19 -15.34 -11.56 -5.80
CA GLU A 19 -15.31 -10.69 -6.99
C GLU A 19 -15.17 -9.23 -6.55
N VAL A 20 -13.94 -8.77 -6.35
CA VAL A 20 -13.68 -7.39 -5.95
C VAL A 20 -13.87 -6.45 -7.15
N GLU A 21 -14.83 -5.52 -7.05
CA GLU A 21 -15.05 -4.48 -8.07
C GLU A 21 -13.80 -3.61 -8.25
N GLN A 22 -13.14 -3.81 -9.40
CA GLN A 22 -11.95 -3.08 -9.81
C GLN A 22 -12.32 -1.62 -10.14
N LYS A 23 -11.98 -0.67 -9.26
CA LYS A 23 -12.18 0.76 -9.56
C LYS A 23 -11.00 1.35 -10.33
N ARG A 24 -11.34 2.26 -11.25
CA ARG A 24 -10.45 3.05 -12.12
C ARG A 24 -9.66 4.08 -11.32
N ASP A 25 -8.65 4.66 -11.97
CA ASP A 25 -7.93 5.86 -11.54
C ASP A 25 -8.88 6.83 -10.83
N VAL A 26 -8.62 7.02 -9.54
CA VAL A 26 -9.41 7.87 -8.67
C VAL A 26 -8.92 9.30 -8.84
N GLU A 27 -9.82 10.16 -9.33
CA GLU A 27 -9.58 11.61 -9.23
C GLU A 27 -9.79 12.03 -7.77
N TRP A 28 -8.72 12.53 -7.17
CA TRP A 28 -8.70 13.02 -5.80
C TRP A 28 -9.20 14.46 -5.76
N SER A 29 -10.23 14.68 -4.96
CA SER A 29 -10.74 16.00 -4.59
C SER A 29 -10.69 16.15 -3.08
N GLN A 30 -10.73 17.39 -2.60
CA GLN A 30 -10.80 17.69 -1.16
C GLN A 30 -11.98 16.97 -0.47
N GLU A 31 -13.18 17.04 -1.05
CA GLU A 31 -14.37 16.35 -0.53
C GLU A 31 -14.12 14.84 -0.38
N ARG A 32 -13.47 14.22 -1.37
CA ARG A 32 -13.15 12.80 -1.33
C ARG A 32 -12.08 12.47 -0.28
N ALA A 33 -11.09 13.35 -0.11
CA ALA A 33 -10.06 13.18 0.91
C ALA A 33 -10.67 13.21 2.32
N GLU A 34 -11.58 14.14 2.57
CA GLU A 34 -12.32 14.26 3.83
C GLU A 34 -13.23 13.04 4.08
N GLU A 35 -13.93 12.56 3.04
CA GLU A 35 -14.71 11.31 3.13
C GLU A 35 -13.82 10.11 3.51
N ARG A 36 -12.63 10.00 2.92
CA ARG A 36 -11.68 8.93 3.23
C ARG A 36 -11.13 9.03 4.64
N GLN A 37 -10.74 10.22 5.08
CA GLN A 37 -10.32 10.47 6.45
C GLN A 37 -11.41 10.06 7.44
N ALA A 38 -12.66 10.50 7.23
CA ALA A 38 -13.77 10.15 8.11
C ALA A 38 -14.06 8.63 8.11
N MET A 39 -13.91 7.96 6.96
CA MET A 39 -14.00 6.50 6.89
C MET A 39 -12.86 5.79 7.61
N PHE A 40 -11.66 6.37 7.67
CA PHE A 40 -10.53 5.80 8.38
C PHE A 40 -10.68 6.00 9.90
N GLU A 41 -11.06 7.19 10.34
CA GLU A 41 -11.28 7.51 11.76
C GLU A 41 -12.52 6.80 12.36
N GLY A 42 -13.55 6.55 11.54
CA GLY A 42 -14.81 5.95 11.99
C GLY A 42 -14.75 4.44 12.24
N ARG A 43 -13.57 3.83 12.13
CA ARG A 43 -13.32 2.40 12.17
C ARG A 43 -12.82 1.97 13.55
N ASP A 44 -13.34 0.86 14.05
CA ASP A 44 -12.99 0.23 15.33
C ASP A 44 -12.33 -1.13 15.06
N GLU A 45 -11.41 -1.12 14.11
CA GLU A 45 -10.65 -2.27 13.66
C GLU A 45 -9.18 -2.12 14.10
N ARG A 46 -8.53 -3.22 14.41
CA ARG A 46 -7.14 -3.21 14.92
C ARG A 46 -6.12 -2.78 13.88
N LEU A 47 -6.44 -2.94 12.60
CA LEU A 47 -5.62 -2.56 11.48
C LEU A 47 -6.54 -2.11 10.36
N VAL A 48 -6.33 -0.88 9.90
CA VAL A 48 -7.03 -0.29 8.78
C VAL A 48 -6.02 0.11 7.72
N LEU A 49 -6.20 -0.38 6.50
CA LEU A 49 -5.38 0.00 5.36
C LEU A 49 -6.14 0.98 4.47
N ALA A 50 -5.48 2.05 4.08
CA ALA A 50 -6.06 3.07 3.21
C ALA A 50 -5.14 3.39 2.03
N ASP A 51 -5.77 3.51 0.86
CA ASP A 51 -5.09 4.04 -0.33
C ASP A 51 -5.06 5.58 -0.27
N ALA A 52 -3.98 6.15 -0.79
CA ALA A 52 -3.68 7.57 -0.71
C ALA A 52 -3.35 8.14 -2.10
N PRO A 53 -3.46 9.46 -2.29
CA PRO A 53 -3.03 10.10 -3.53
C PRO A 53 -1.59 9.73 -3.91
N GLY A 54 -1.35 9.30 -5.14
CA GLY A 54 0.00 8.99 -5.65
C GLY A 54 0.89 10.22 -5.89
N LYS A 55 0.52 11.39 -5.38
CA LYS A 55 1.25 12.66 -5.46
C LYS A 55 1.17 13.35 -4.10
N ILE A 56 2.22 14.08 -3.76
CA ILE A 56 2.24 14.93 -2.56
C ILE A 56 1.39 16.17 -2.83
N THR A 57 0.16 16.17 -2.31
CA THR A 57 -0.82 17.26 -2.44
C THR A 57 -1.49 17.57 -1.09
N ASP A 58 -2.33 18.60 -1.04
CA ASP A 58 -3.08 18.95 0.18
C ASP A 58 -4.12 17.85 0.54
N GLU A 59 -4.69 17.19 -0.48
CA GLU A 59 -5.59 16.06 -0.29
C GLU A 59 -4.88 14.88 0.38
N LEU A 60 -3.59 14.65 0.05
CA LEU A 60 -2.80 13.62 0.71
C LEU A 60 -2.70 13.89 2.20
N GLN A 61 -2.39 15.13 2.59
CA GLN A 61 -2.25 15.51 4.00
C GLN A 61 -3.54 15.22 4.78
N THR A 62 -4.69 15.46 4.17
CA THR A 62 -6.00 15.15 4.75
C THR A 62 -6.18 13.63 4.96
N VAL A 63 -5.84 12.81 3.96
CA VAL A 63 -6.03 11.35 4.02
C VAL A 63 -5.09 10.67 5.02
N ILE A 64 -3.84 11.13 5.12
CA ILE A 64 -2.82 10.49 5.96
C ILE A 64 -2.83 10.96 7.41
N GLN A 65 -3.54 12.05 7.73
CA GLN A 65 -3.61 12.60 9.09
C GLN A 65 -3.99 11.57 10.17
N PRO A 66 -4.97 10.66 9.98
CA PRO A 66 -5.32 9.66 10.98
C PRO A 66 -4.43 8.42 10.97
N ALA A 67 -3.44 8.33 10.08
CA ALA A 67 -2.55 7.16 10.00
C ALA A 67 -1.47 7.20 11.08
N ASP A 68 -1.00 6.03 11.51
CA ASP A 68 0.19 5.90 12.36
C ASP A 68 1.46 5.70 11.53
N ALA A 69 1.32 5.03 10.37
CA ALA A 69 2.43 4.68 9.50
C ALA A 69 2.03 4.66 8.02
N VAL A 70 3.04 4.69 7.15
CA VAL A 70 2.89 4.62 5.70
C VAL A 70 3.74 3.51 5.10
N ILE A 71 3.26 2.94 4.00
CA ILE A 71 4.01 2.03 3.14
C ILE A 71 4.28 2.78 1.84
N VAL A 72 5.56 2.98 1.51
CA VAL A 72 5.93 3.69 0.28
C VAL A 72 6.08 2.67 -0.84
N LEU A 73 5.22 2.76 -1.85
CA LEU A 73 5.34 2.00 -3.10
C LEU A 73 5.76 2.94 -4.22
N ALA A 74 6.93 2.71 -4.81
CA ALA A 74 7.43 3.50 -5.93
C ALA A 74 7.84 2.58 -7.08
N SER A 75 7.50 2.93 -8.32
CA SER A 75 8.12 2.24 -9.46
C SER A 75 9.59 2.60 -9.54
N ARG A 76 10.42 1.70 -10.09
CA ARG A 76 11.84 1.94 -10.34
C ARG A 76 12.11 3.27 -11.05
N GLU A 77 11.21 3.66 -11.97
CA GLU A 77 11.30 4.92 -12.72
C GLU A 77 11.06 6.17 -11.87
N LYS A 78 10.51 6.02 -10.66
CA LYS A 78 10.15 7.09 -9.72
C LYS A 78 10.82 6.91 -8.36
N GLU A 79 11.89 6.13 -8.30
CA GLU A 79 12.65 5.87 -7.07
C GLU A 79 13.21 7.17 -6.47
N ASP A 80 13.52 8.15 -7.31
CA ASP A 80 13.94 9.50 -6.91
C ASP A 80 12.88 10.25 -6.08
N MET A 81 11.60 9.92 -6.22
CA MET A 81 10.52 10.51 -5.44
C MET A 81 10.37 9.90 -4.04
N VAL A 82 11.03 8.78 -3.75
CA VAL A 82 10.89 8.08 -2.45
C VAL A 82 11.36 8.96 -1.30
N GLU A 83 12.45 9.69 -1.46
CA GLU A 83 12.97 10.57 -0.41
C GLU A 83 12.04 11.76 -0.12
N ASP A 84 11.37 12.30 -1.14
CA ASP A 84 10.35 13.34 -0.97
C ASP A 84 9.15 12.81 -0.17
N TRP A 85 8.73 11.57 -0.44
CA TRP A 85 7.66 10.89 0.31
C TRP A 85 8.04 10.60 1.76
N LYS A 86 9.28 10.17 2.01
CA LYS A 86 9.79 9.99 3.37
C LYS A 86 9.81 11.29 4.15
N LEU A 87 10.20 12.39 3.49
CA LEU A 87 10.19 13.71 4.11
C LEU A 87 8.76 14.14 4.46
N ALA A 88 7.81 13.99 3.53
CA ALA A 88 6.41 14.31 3.76
C ALA A 88 5.80 13.49 4.92
N ALA A 89 6.05 12.18 4.96
CA ALA A 89 5.61 11.33 6.06
C ALA A 89 6.17 11.80 7.41
N LYS A 90 7.47 12.11 7.46
CA LYS A 90 8.13 12.62 8.66
C LYS A 90 7.58 13.97 9.12
N GLU A 91 7.27 14.88 8.20
CA GLU A 91 6.64 16.17 8.51
C GLU A 91 5.23 16.00 9.11
N CYS A 92 4.52 14.94 8.72
CA CYS A 92 3.24 14.55 9.28
C CYS A 92 3.36 13.69 10.55
N GLY A 93 4.57 13.34 10.99
CA GLY A 93 4.79 12.50 12.17
C GLY A 93 4.46 11.02 11.95
N LEU A 94 4.48 10.56 10.70
CA LEU A 94 4.19 9.18 10.30
C LEU A 94 5.47 8.35 10.23
N ASP A 95 5.39 7.11 10.69
CA ASP A 95 6.48 6.16 10.54
C ASP A 95 6.48 5.52 9.13
N ILE A 96 7.68 5.31 8.57
CA ILE A 96 7.82 4.52 7.34
C ILE A 96 7.83 3.04 7.75
N PHE A 97 6.71 2.36 7.56
CA PHE A 97 6.60 0.95 7.92
C PHE A 97 7.40 0.07 6.95
N ALA A 98 7.31 0.34 5.64
CA ALA A 98 8.03 -0.40 4.62
C ALA A 98 8.22 0.43 3.35
N GLU A 99 9.24 0.07 2.58
CA GLU A 99 9.58 0.69 1.29
C GLU A 99 9.69 -0.39 0.22
N LEU A 100 8.88 -0.27 -0.83
CA LEU A 100 8.76 -1.29 -1.86
C LEU A 100 8.92 -0.67 -3.24
N THR A 101 9.91 -1.15 -3.99
CA THR A 101 10.12 -0.76 -5.38
C THR A 101 9.35 -1.69 -6.30
N THR A 102 8.57 -1.17 -7.24
CA THR A 102 7.89 -1.97 -8.26
C THR A 102 8.67 -1.97 -9.58
N VAL A 103 8.79 -3.15 -10.19
CA VAL A 103 9.50 -3.36 -11.47
C VAL A 103 8.62 -4.12 -12.45
N LEU A 104 8.59 -3.70 -13.72
CA LEU A 104 7.89 -4.43 -14.79
C LEU A 104 8.80 -5.45 -15.50
N GLU A 105 10.13 -5.23 -15.46
CA GLU A 105 11.08 -6.03 -16.22
C GLU A 105 11.63 -7.23 -15.43
N ASP A 106 11.99 -8.28 -16.17
CA ASP A 106 12.53 -9.52 -15.62
C ASP A 106 13.99 -9.42 -15.14
N ASP A 107 14.64 -8.28 -15.37
CA ASP A 107 16.07 -8.04 -15.14
C ASP A 107 16.40 -7.83 -13.65
N ILE A 108 15.42 -7.46 -12.83
CA ILE A 108 15.55 -7.35 -11.38
C ILE A 108 14.80 -8.49 -10.69
N GLY A 109 15.49 -9.16 -9.77
CA GLY A 109 14.88 -10.17 -8.90
C GLY A 109 13.94 -9.53 -7.88
N ALA A 110 12.66 -9.93 -7.90
CA ALA A 110 11.70 -9.58 -6.86
C ALA A 110 12.02 -10.30 -5.53
N GLY A 111 11.74 -9.64 -4.41
CA GLY A 111 12.02 -10.14 -3.06
C GLY A 111 12.48 -9.05 -2.10
N TRP A 112 12.82 -9.44 -0.87
CA TRP A 112 13.41 -8.53 0.11
C TRP A 112 14.85 -8.19 -0.25
N LEU A 113 15.19 -6.90 -0.26
CA LEU A 113 16.57 -6.42 -0.32
C LEU A 113 17.16 -6.39 1.09
N ASP A 114 16.43 -5.77 2.01
CA ASP A 114 16.70 -5.84 3.45
C ASP A 114 15.39 -6.12 4.18
N ARG A 115 15.33 -7.27 4.86
CA ARG A 115 14.15 -7.67 5.62
C ARG A 115 14.00 -6.92 6.94
N GLN A 116 15.11 -6.56 7.58
CA GLN A 116 15.08 -5.85 8.86
C GLN A 116 14.59 -4.41 8.66
N GLU A 117 15.03 -3.79 7.55
CA GLU A 117 14.60 -2.45 7.15
C GLU A 117 13.30 -2.45 6.32
N ARG A 118 12.71 -3.62 6.07
CA ARG A 118 11.47 -3.80 5.29
C ARG A 118 11.54 -3.12 3.91
N GLN A 119 12.70 -3.25 3.26
CA GLN A 119 12.98 -2.79 1.91
C GLN A 119 12.92 -3.95 0.92
N GLY A 120 12.10 -3.84 -0.12
CA GLY A 120 11.90 -4.93 -1.07
C GLY A 120 11.56 -4.48 -2.49
N VAL A 121 11.63 -5.43 -3.41
CA VAL A 121 11.23 -5.28 -4.81
C VAL A 121 10.04 -6.18 -5.10
N LEU A 122 8.99 -5.60 -5.68
CA LEU A 122 7.81 -6.30 -6.14
C LEU A 122 7.81 -6.32 -7.67
N ARG A 123 7.54 -7.48 -8.26
CA ARG A 123 7.22 -7.55 -9.69
C ARG A 123 5.81 -7.01 -9.90
N SER A 124 5.72 -5.95 -10.69
CA SER A 124 4.48 -5.43 -11.24
C SER A 124 4.24 -6.02 -12.62
N ILE A 125 2.99 -5.92 -13.04
CA ILE A 125 2.52 -6.34 -14.35
C ILE A 125 1.72 -5.18 -14.93
N GLU A 126 1.58 -5.15 -16.25
CA GLU A 126 0.74 -4.16 -16.89
C GLU A 126 -0.72 -4.33 -16.45
N ARG A 127 -1.44 -3.21 -16.35
CA ARG A 127 -2.84 -3.21 -15.93
C ARG A 127 -3.70 -4.11 -16.82
N ALA A 128 -3.51 -4.03 -18.14
CA ALA A 128 -4.26 -4.85 -19.10
C ALA A 128 -3.99 -6.35 -18.92
N GLU A 129 -2.78 -6.73 -18.50
CA GLU A 129 -2.43 -8.11 -18.20
C GLU A 129 -3.04 -8.56 -16.85
N PHE A 130 -2.98 -7.72 -15.82
CA PHE A 130 -3.65 -8.00 -14.54
C PHE A 130 -5.16 -8.20 -14.71
N GLU A 131 -5.81 -7.37 -15.51
CA GLU A 131 -7.26 -7.48 -15.77
C GLU A 131 -7.64 -8.79 -16.48
N GLN A 132 -6.73 -9.36 -17.28
CA GLN A 132 -6.95 -10.62 -17.99
C GLN A 132 -6.61 -11.85 -17.17
N ARG A 133 -5.54 -11.78 -16.36
CA ARG A 133 -4.95 -12.93 -15.66
C ARG A 133 -5.24 -12.95 -14.15
N GLN A 134 -5.81 -11.88 -13.60
CA GLN A 134 -6.11 -11.69 -12.18
C GLN A 134 -4.89 -11.98 -11.25
N ILE A 135 -5.14 -12.40 -10.01
CA ILE A 135 -4.12 -12.57 -8.94
C ILE A 135 -3.06 -13.62 -9.33
N ASP A 136 -3.38 -14.53 -10.26
CA ASP A 136 -2.45 -15.52 -10.84
C ASP A 136 -1.34 -14.93 -11.70
N ALA A 137 -1.37 -13.62 -11.92
CA ALA A 137 -0.30 -12.90 -12.58
C ALA A 137 0.86 -12.51 -11.64
N LEU A 138 0.70 -12.61 -10.32
CA LEU A 138 1.79 -12.34 -9.37
C LEU A 138 2.68 -13.57 -9.18
N GLU A 139 3.99 -13.37 -9.34
CA GLU A 139 4.97 -14.43 -9.07
C GLU A 139 5.13 -14.73 -7.57
N ASP A 140 5.63 -15.93 -7.28
CA ASP A 140 5.82 -16.45 -5.93
C ASP A 140 6.67 -15.52 -5.02
N PRO A 141 7.75 -14.86 -5.47
CA PRO A 141 8.50 -13.92 -4.63
C PRO A 141 7.68 -12.70 -4.20
N THR A 142 6.94 -12.06 -5.12
CA THR A 142 6.06 -10.91 -4.82
C THR A 142 4.98 -11.32 -3.81
N ARG A 143 4.34 -12.47 -4.03
CA ARG A 143 3.32 -13.02 -3.11
C ARG A 143 3.88 -13.23 -1.70
N ARG A 144 5.11 -13.74 -1.58
CA ARG A 144 5.76 -13.96 -0.28
C ARG A 144 6.08 -12.65 0.45
N VAL A 145 6.55 -11.62 -0.27
CA VAL A 145 6.81 -10.29 0.30
C VAL A 145 5.51 -9.69 0.85
N VAL A 146 4.45 -9.67 0.05
CA VAL A 146 3.14 -9.13 0.46
C VAL A 146 2.56 -9.89 1.65
N LYS A 147 2.56 -11.23 1.62
CA LYS A 147 2.06 -12.05 2.76
C LYS A 147 2.83 -11.79 4.04
N GLN A 148 4.15 -11.62 3.95
CA GLN A 148 4.99 -11.33 5.10
C GLN A 148 4.72 -9.93 5.64
N LEU A 149 4.58 -8.94 4.76
CA LEU A 149 4.22 -7.56 5.13
C LEU A 149 2.91 -7.52 5.92
N VAL A 150 1.87 -8.20 5.42
CA VAL A 150 0.57 -8.32 6.13
C VAL A 150 0.73 -9.01 7.48
N THR A 151 1.54 -10.07 7.55
CA THR A 151 1.80 -10.77 8.81
C THR A 151 2.52 -9.88 9.83
N ASP A 152 3.46 -9.06 9.38
CA ASP A 152 4.23 -8.18 10.25
C ASP A 152 3.38 -6.99 10.73
N LEU A 153 2.54 -6.40 9.85
CA LEU A 153 1.55 -5.39 10.23
C LEU A 153 0.63 -5.91 11.35
N LEU A 154 0.06 -7.11 11.17
CA LEU A 154 -0.83 -7.71 12.16
C LEU A 154 -0.14 -7.97 13.50
N LYS A 155 1.16 -8.28 13.51
CA LYS A 155 1.93 -8.52 14.74
C LYS A 155 2.28 -7.25 15.48
N GLU A 156 2.58 -6.15 14.79
CA GLU A 156 2.82 -4.87 15.46
C GLU A 156 1.57 -4.39 16.17
N CYS A 157 0.40 -4.55 15.55
CA CYS A 157 -0.89 -4.31 16.22
C CYS A 157 -1.13 -5.20 17.46
N GLU A 158 -0.49 -6.38 17.55
CA GLU A 158 -0.58 -7.27 18.74
C GLU A 158 0.44 -6.91 19.83
N ALA A 159 1.52 -6.22 19.50
CA ALA A 159 2.61 -5.90 20.42
C ALA A 159 2.36 -4.61 21.23
N GLU A 160 1.41 -3.77 20.78
CA GLU A 160 1.04 -2.50 21.40
C GLU A 160 -0.17 -2.59 22.35
N ASP A 161 -0.85 -3.75 22.42
CA ASP A 161 -1.90 -4.12 23.39
C ASP A 161 -1.32 -4.67 24.71
#